data_AF-A0A412WRV9-F1
#
_entry.id   AF-A0A412WRV9-F1
#
_cell.length_a   1.000
_cell.length_b   1.000
_cell.length_c   1.000
_cell.angle_alpha   90.00
_cell.angle_beta   90.00
_cell.angle_gamma   90.00
#
_symmetry.space_group_name_H-M   'P 1'
#
loop_
_entity.id
_entity.type
_entity.pdbx_description
1 polymer ?
#
loop_
_entity_poly.entity_id
_entity_poly.type
_entity_poly.pdbx_seq_one_letter_code
_entity_poly.pdbx_strand_id
1 'polypeptide(L)'
;MLNDQSVLITGGTGSFGKKFVETILGRYPSVRRIVVYSRDELKQFELKQKYPHDRYPQLRFFIGDVRDGERLKRACEGIDVIIHAAAIKQVDTAEYNPEECIKTNVHGAQNVINAALQTGVKHVVALSTDKACAPINLYGATKLTSDKLFTAANNISGSKDVRFSVVRYGNVMGSRGSVIPFFIGKRDSGAKELPITDMRMTRFNISLQAGVDLVMYAIGHHLGGEIFVPKIPSYHITDVATAIAPTLPQVEVGIRPGEKLHEEMITVTDALNTIDLGQYYAILPAVSFKHSREDYLQHHQAIPVPEGFHYSSDQNEEWETVETLRAKIKQYVDPNFEVK
;
A
#
# COMPACT_ATOMS: atom_id res chain seq x y z
N MET A 1 -12.43 10.18 14.18
CA MET A 1 -12.28 9.46 12.90
C MET A 1 -12.72 8.01 13.00
N LEU A 2 -12.02 7.11 13.73
CA LEU A 2 -12.40 5.69 13.80
C LEU A 2 -13.03 5.22 15.14
N ASN A 3 -13.10 6.09 16.15
CA ASN A 3 -13.93 5.79 17.33
C ASN A 3 -15.38 5.58 16.90
N ASP A 4 -16.05 4.63 17.55
CA ASP A 4 -17.43 4.21 17.28
C ASP A 4 -17.68 3.61 15.88
N GLN A 5 -16.64 3.48 15.04
CA GLN A 5 -16.73 2.88 13.71
C GLN A 5 -16.43 1.37 13.75
N SER A 6 -17.02 0.64 12.81
CA SER A 6 -16.68 -0.74 12.49
C SER A 6 -15.79 -0.77 11.24
N VAL A 7 -14.57 -1.30 11.38
CA VAL A 7 -13.55 -1.31 10.33
C VAL A 7 -13.31 -2.74 9.84
N LEU A 8 -13.29 -2.99 8.54
CA LEU A 8 -12.86 -4.26 7.95
C LEU A 8 -11.55 -4.08 7.18
N ILE A 9 -10.58 -4.97 7.42
CA ILE A 9 -9.27 -4.95 6.77
C ILE A 9 -9.09 -6.27 6.01
N THR A 10 -9.23 -6.22 4.69
CA THR A 10 -8.85 -7.38 3.86
C THR A 10 -7.33 -7.50 3.82
N GLY A 11 -6.81 -8.73 3.92
CA GLY A 11 -5.37 -8.93 4.06
C GLY A 11 -4.83 -8.48 5.42
N GLY A 12 -5.69 -8.38 6.44
CA GLY A 12 -5.35 -7.85 7.76
C GLY A 12 -4.24 -8.61 8.52
N THR A 13 -3.88 -9.81 8.08
CA THR A 13 -2.75 -10.59 8.61
C THR A 13 -1.40 -10.26 7.95
N GLY A 14 -1.36 -9.44 6.90
CA GLY A 14 -0.12 -9.00 6.25
C GLY A 14 0.64 -7.94 7.06
N SER A 15 1.83 -7.54 6.61
CA SER A 15 2.64 -6.50 7.29
C SER A 15 1.84 -5.22 7.52
N PHE A 16 1.23 -4.67 6.46
CA PHE A 16 0.37 -3.48 6.56
C PHE A 16 -0.81 -3.71 7.50
N GLY A 17 -1.54 -4.81 7.30
CA GLY A 17 -2.72 -5.14 8.12
C GLY A 17 -2.41 -5.20 9.62
N LYS A 18 -1.33 -5.88 10.02
CA LYS A 18 -0.90 -5.97 11.43
C LYS A 18 -0.57 -4.60 11.99
N LYS A 19 0.13 -3.73 11.25
CA LYS A 19 0.48 -2.38 11.70
C LYS A 19 -0.73 -1.46 11.75
N PHE A 20 -1.66 -1.59 10.81
CA PHE A 20 -2.92 -0.85 10.82
C PHE A 20 -3.77 -1.22 12.05
N VAL A 21 -3.92 -2.52 12.34
CA VAL A 21 -4.60 -3.00 13.56
C VAL A 21 -3.94 -2.42 14.82
N GLU A 22 -2.62 -2.51 14.93
CA GLU A 22 -1.86 -1.94 16.06
C GLU A 22 -2.12 -0.43 16.21
N THR A 23 -2.16 0.30 15.10
CA THR A 23 -2.38 1.75 15.07
C THR A 23 -3.81 2.10 15.49
N ILE A 24 -4.82 1.37 15.00
CA ILE A 24 -6.20 1.59 15.43
C ILE A 24 -6.33 1.36 16.94
N LEU A 25 -5.82 0.24 17.44
CA LEU A 25 -5.93 -0.10 18.86
C LEU A 25 -5.24 0.92 19.77
N GLY A 26 -4.13 1.53 19.31
CA GLY A 26 -3.43 2.57 20.06
C GLY A 26 -4.05 3.96 19.96
N ARG A 27 -4.57 4.35 18.79
CA ARG A 27 -5.05 5.73 18.53
C ARG A 27 -6.57 5.90 18.66
N TYR A 28 -7.34 4.82 18.56
CA TYR A 28 -8.81 4.82 18.58
C TYR A 28 -9.33 3.73 19.55
N PRO A 29 -9.14 3.91 20.87
CA PRO A 29 -9.51 2.89 21.86
C PRO A 29 -11.01 2.58 21.88
N SER A 30 -11.86 3.53 21.45
CA SER A 30 -13.31 3.36 21.37
C SER A 30 -13.79 2.89 19.99
N VAL A 31 -12.91 2.35 19.14
CA VAL A 31 -13.34 1.69 17.90
C VAL A 31 -14.32 0.56 18.22
N ARG A 32 -15.47 0.54 17.55
CA ARG A 32 -16.56 -0.40 17.86
C ARG A 32 -16.16 -1.84 17.54
N ARG A 33 -15.54 -2.02 16.37
CA ARG A 33 -15.20 -3.35 15.85
C ARG A 33 -14.08 -3.24 14.82
N ILE A 34 -13.12 -4.17 14.87
CA ILE A 34 -12.09 -4.34 13.85
C ILE A 34 -12.19 -5.78 13.32
N VAL A 35 -12.54 -5.93 12.04
CA VAL A 35 -12.63 -7.22 11.35
C VAL A 35 -11.35 -7.45 10.54
N VAL A 36 -10.58 -8.47 10.94
CA VAL A 36 -9.46 -9.00 10.15
C VAL A 36 -10.01 -10.04 9.17
N TYR A 37 -9.99 -9.74 7.87
CA TYR A 37 -10.46 -10.63 6.81
C TYR A 37 -9.28 -11.19 6.01
N SER A 38 -9.03 -12.50 6.12
CA SER A 38 -7.93 -13.17 5.41
C SER A 38 -8.13 -14.69 5.35
N ARG A 39 -7.31 -15.39 4.56
CA ARG A 39 -7.50 -16.82 4.25
C ARG A 39 -6.81 -17.77 5.22
N ASP A 40 -5.64 -17.37 5.72
CA ASP A 40 -4.69 -18.26 6.40
C ASP A 40 -4.98 -18.30 7.91
N GLU A 41 -5.44 -19.46 8.37
CA GLU A 41 -5.83 -19.68 9.76
C GLU A 41 -4.66 -19.56 10.75
N LEU A 42 -3.45 -19.98 10.37
CA LEU A 42 -2.27 -19.91 11.23
C LEU A 42 -1.90 -18.45 11.49
N LYS A 43 -1.86 -17.62 10.44
CA LYS A 43 -1.59 -16.19 10.61
C LYS A 43 -2.68 -15.47 11.41
N GLN A 44 -3.94 -15.90 11.32
CA GLN A 44 -5.01 -15.36 12.18
C GLN A 44 -4.82 -15.82 13.63
N PHE A 45 -4.46 -17.08 13.85
CA PHE A 45 -4.18 -17.64 15.17
C PHE A 45 -3.03 -16.90 15.87
N GLU A 46 -1.91 -16.70 15.19
CA GLU A 46 -0.78 -15.89 15.71
C GLU A 46 -1.22 -14.48 16.10
N LEU A 47 -2.05 -13.84 15.27
CA LEU A 47 -2.53 -12.48 15.54
C LEU A 47 -3.51 -12.45 16.73
N LYS A 48 -4.34 -13.49 16.90
CA LYS A 48 -5.20 -13.68 18.09
C LYS A 48 -4.39 -13.87 19.36
N GLN A 49 -3.26 -14.58 19.30
CA GLN A 49 -2.38 -14.74 20.46
C GLN A 49 -1.74 -13.41 20.87
N LYS A 50 -1.36 -12.56 19.90
CA LYS A 50 -0.86 -11.20 20.17
C LYS A 50 -1.94 -10.30 20.79
N TYR A 51 -3.19 -10.47 20.39
CA TYR A 51 -4.33 -9.64 20.83
C TYR A 51 -5.47 -10.52 21.37
N PRO A 52 -5.36 -11.03 22.61
CA PRO A 52 -6.35 -11.95 23.16
C PRO A 52 -7.70 -11.26 23.40
N HIS A 53 -8.79 -12.02 23.24
CA HIS A 53 -10.16 -11.48 23.16
C HIS A 53 -10.65 -10.81 24.45
N ASP A 54 -10.22 -11.31 25.61
CA ASP A 54 -10.50 -10.73 26.93
C ASP A 54 -10.00 -9.28 27.05
N ARG A 55 -8.86 -8.98 26.42
CA ARG A 55 -8.27 -7.63 26.39
C ARG A 55 -8.68 -6.80 25.17
N TYR A 56 -8.97 -7.47 24.06
CA TYR A 56 -9.31 -6.82 22.79
C TYR A 56 -10.65 -7.34 22.23
N PRO A 57 -11.76 -7.16 22.96
CA PRO A 57 -13.07 -7.70 22.59
C PRO A 57 -13.67 -7.05 21.34
N GLN A 58 -13.07 -6.01 20.78
CA GLN A 58 -13.45 -5.38 19.51
C GLN A 58 -12.88 -6.10 18.27
N LEU A 59 -11.85 -6.95 18.43
CA LEU A 59 -11.25 -7.67 17.30
C LEU A 59 -12.09 -8.88 16.90
N ARG A 60 -12.35 -9.01 15.60
CA ARG A 60 -13.04 -10.15 14.98
C ARG A 60 -12.18 -10.68 13.84
N PHE A 61 -12.23 -11.99 13.65
CA PHE A 61 -11.39 -12.69 12.70
C PHE A 61 -12.27 -13.51 11.78
N PHE A 62 -12.31 -13.15 10.50
CA PHE A 62 -13.09 -13.83 9.50
C PHE A 62 -12.16 -14.53 8.50
N ILE A 63 -12.26 -15.86 8.45
CA ILE A 63 -11.68 -16.64 7.36
C ILE A 63 -12.49 -16.36 6.09
N GLY A 64 -11.80 -15.95 5.03
CA GLY A 64 -12.42 -15.68 3.73
C GLY A 64 -11.40 -15.24 2.68
N ASP A 65 -11.78 -15.42 1.42
CA ASP A 65 -11.03 -14.97 0.25
C ASP A 65 -11.74 -13.76 -0.38
N VAL A 66 -10.99 -12.77 -0.89
CA VAL A 66 -11.59 -11.64 -1.62
C VAL A 66 -12.18 -12.07 -2.95
N ARG A 67 -11.81 -13.25 -3.45
CA ARG A 67 -12.40 -13.89 -4.64
C ARG A 67 -13.82 -14.39 -4.39
N ASP A 68 -14.22 -14.60 -3.14
CA ASP A 68 -15.58 -14.99 -2.76
C ASP A 68 -16.41 -13.74 -2.39
N GLY A 69 -17.16 -13.25 -3.37
CA GLY A 69 -17.99 -12.04 -3.22
C GLY A 69 -19.10 -12.19 -2.18
N GLU A 70 -19.72 -13.37 -2.07
CA GLU A 70 -20.79 -13.63 -1.10
C GLU A 70 -20.26 -13.67 0.33
N ARG A 71 -19.11 -14.29 0.53
CA ARG A 71 -18.43 -14.27 1.83
C ARG A 71 -18.03 -12.85 2.23
N LEU A 72 -17.55 -12.06 1.28
CA LEU A 72 -17.13 -10.68 1.52
C LEU A 72 -18.33 -9.78 1.83
N LYS A 73 -19.44 -9.93 1.12
CA LYS A 73 -20.71 -9.24 1.41
C LYS A 73 -21.15 -9.51 2.86
N ARG A 74 -21.23 -10.77 3.27
CA ARG A 74 -21.55 -11.13 4.68
C ARG A 74 -20.57 -10.54 5.69
N ALA A 75 -19.30 -10.44 5.33
CA ALA A 75 -18.28 -9.85 6.20
C ALA A 75 -18.42 -8.32 6.33
N CYS A 76 -19.00 -7.64 5.33
CA CYS A 76 -19.20 -6.19 5.29
C CYS A 76 -20.49 -5.72 5.99
N GLU A 77 -21.32 -6.63 6.49
CA GLU A 77 -22.55 -6.29 7.23
C GLU A 77 -22.24 -5.47 8.50
N GLY A 78 -22.77 -4.24 8.55
CA GLY A 78 -22.53 -3.27 9.61
C GLY A 78 -21.09 -2.77 9.70
N ILE A 79 -20.34 -2.79 8.59
CA ILE A 79 -19.01 -2.18 8.48
C ILE A 79 -19.18 -0.75 7.95
N ASP A 80 -18.49 0.20 8.57
CA ASP A 80 -18.49 1.61 8.18
C ASP A 80 -17.31 1.92 7.24
N VAL A 81 -16.15 1.28 7.47
CA VAL A 81 -14.90 1.55 6.77
C VAL A 81 -14.24 0.25 6.29
N ILE A 82 -13.86 0.19 5.02
CA ILE A 82 -13.05 -0.91 4.45
C ILE A 82 -11.66 -0.41 4.09
N ILE A 83 -10.65 -1.13 4.57
CA ILE A 83 -9.26 -1.01 4.11
C ILE A 83 -8.92 -2.24 3.26
N HIS A 84 -8.69 -2.03 1.97
CA HIS A 84 -8.38 -3.10 1.05
C HIS A 84 -6.88 -3.28 0.84
N ALA A 85 -6.28 -4.22 1.58
CA ALA A 85 -4.85 -4.54 1.52
C ALA A 85 -4.54 -5.97 1.04
N ALA A 86 -5.56 -6.77 0.69
CA ALA A 86 -5.37 -8.11 0.15
C ALA A 86 -4.90 -8.06 -1.31
N ALA A 87 -3.74 -8.65 -1.61
CA ALA A 87 -3.22 -8.76 -2.97
C ALA A 87 -2.19 -9.90 -3.08
N ILE A 88 -1.95 -10.35 -4.32
CA ILE A 88 -0.69 -11.00 -4.69
C ILE A 88 0.26 -9.89 -5.15
N LYS A 89 1.40 -9.74 -4.45
CA LYS A 89 2.31 -8.59 -4.61
C LYS A 89 3.70 -8.89 -5.16
N GLN A 90 4.06 -10.17 -5.26
CA GLN A 90 5.38 -10.57 -5.73
C GLN A 90 5.35 -10.60 -7.26
N VAL A 91 6.24 -9.83 -7.89
CA VAL A 91 6.26 -9.63 -9.35
C VAL A 91 6.50 -10.94 -10.08
N ASP A 92 7.54 -11.67 -9.70
CA ASP A 92 7.87 -13.01 -10.22
C ASP A 92 6.72 -14.01 -10.07
N THR A 93 6.04 -14.00 -8.92
CA THR A 93 4.87 -14.85 -8.67
C THR A 93 3.70 -14.49 -9.58
N ALA A 94 3.49 -13.20 -9.86
CA ALA A 94 2.45 -12.74 -10.75
C ALA A 94 2.73 -13.12 -12.21
N GLU A 95 3.98 -12.99 -12.67
CA GLU A 95 4.39 -13.41 -14.02
C GLU A 95 4.20 -14.93 -14.22
N TYR A 96 4.51 -15.73 -13.18
CA TYR A 96 4.36 -17.19 -13.26
C TYR A 96 2.92 -17.68 -13.04
N ASN A 97 2.11 -16.94 -12.27
CA ASN A 97 0.74 -17.32 -11.91
C ASN A 97 -0.26 -16.21 -12.32
N PRO A 98 -0.39 -15.91 -13.62
CA PRO A 98 -1.07 -14.72 -14.08
C PRO A 98 -2.54 -14.69 -13.69
N GLU A 99 -3.26 -15.80 -13.89
CA GLU A 99 -4.68 -15.91 -13.54
C GLU A 99 -4.92 -15.68 -12.04
N GLU A 100 -4.03 -16.18 -11.19
CA GLU A 100 -4.18 -16.08 -9.74
C GLU A 100 -3.98 -14.65 -9.25
N CYS A 101 -3.08 -13.92 -9.91
CA CYS A 101 -2.89 -12.49 -9.70
C CYS A 101 -4.15 -11.71 -10.12
N ILE A 102 -4.69 -11.99 -11.30
CA ILE A 102 -5.92 -11.34 -11.81
C ILE A 102 -7.11 -11.62 -10.89
N LYS A 103 -7.37 -12.89 -10.53
CA LYS A 103 -8.48 -13.28 -9.64
C LYS A 103 -8.39 -12.55 -8.30
N THR A 104 -7.20 -12.43 -7.71
CA THR A 104 -7.03 -11.76 -6.41
C THR A 104 -7.13 -10.25 -6.53
N ASN A 105 -6.36 -9.65 -7.44
CA ASN A 105 -6.14 -8.20 -7.45
C ASN A 105 -7.25 -7.46 -8.20
N VAL A 106 -7.81 -8.06 -9.27
CA VAL A 106 -8.86 -7.43 -10.09
C VAL A 106 -10.24 -7.89 -9.62
N HIS A 107 -10.54 -9.19 -9.64
CA HIS A 107 -11.86 -9.66 -9.21
C HIS A 107 -12.07 -9.45 -7.71
N GLY A 108 -11.02 -9.58 -6.90
CA GLY A 108 -11.09 -9.23 -5.48
C GLY A 108 -11.42 -7.75 -5.25
N ALA A 109 -10.83 -6.83 -6.01
CA ALA A 109 -11.19 -5.41 -5.95
C ALA A 109 -12.66 -5.19 -6.34
N GLN A 110 -13.12 -5.81 -7.43
CA GLN A 110 -14.53 -5.74 -7.85
C GLN A 110 -15.49 -6.26 -6.77
N ASN A 111 -15.13 -7.37 -6.11
CA ASN A 111 -15.94 -7.93 -5.03
C ASN A 111 -16.00 -7.01 -3.82
N VAL A 112 -14.89 -6.35 -3.44
CA VAL A 112 -14.87 -5.34 -2.36
C VAL A 112 -15.79 -4.17 -2.70
N ILE A 113 -15.70 -3.66 -3.92
CA ILE A 113 -16.57 -2.57 -4.40
C ILE A 113 -18.04 -3.00 -4.32
N ASN A 114 -18.36 -4.18 -4.85
CA ASN A 114 -19.73 -4.70 -4.87
C ASN A 114 -20.28 -4.90 -3.45
N ALA A 115 -19.47 -5.42 -2.52
CA ALA A 115 -19.86 -5.57 -1.12
C ALA A 115 -20.12 -4.21 -0.47
N ALA A 116 -19.21 -3.25 -0.62
CA ALA A 116 -19.35 -1.90 -0.06
C ALA A 116 -20.63 -1.20 -0.54
N LEU A 117 -20.92 -1.28 -1.84
CA LEU A 117 -22.13 -0.71 -2.44
C LEU A 117 -23.43 -1.35 -1.90
N GLN A 118 -23.37 -2.56 -1.34
CA GLN A 118 -24.54 -3.32 -0.91
C GLN A 118 -24.77 -3.31 0.61
N THR A 119 -23.78 -2.94 1.42
CA THR A 119 -23.83 -3.12 2.88
C THR A 119 -23.72 -1.83 3.71
N GLY A 120 -23.91 -0.67 3.08
CA GLY A 120 -23.92 0.62 3.78
C GLY A 120 -22.54 1.14 4.25
N VAL A 121 -21.46 0.56 3.74
CA VAL A 121 -20.09 1.05 3.96
C VAL A 121 -19.97 2.47 3.44
N LYS A 122 -19.28 3.34 4.19
CA LYS A 122 -19.12 4.76 3.83
C LYS A 122 -17.76 5.08 3.23
N HIS A 123 -16.71 4.48 3.77
CA HIS A 123 -15.33 4.79 3.35
C HIS A 123 -14.62 3.53 2.90
N VAL A 124 -14.09 3.54 1.69
CA VAL A 124 -13.24 2.47 1.16
C VAL A 124 -11.93 3.06 0.71
N VAL A 125 -10.83 2.57 1.29
CA VAL A 125 -9.47 2.94 0.86
C VAL A 125 -8.74 1.68 0.42
N ALA A 126 -8.36 1.65 -0.86
CA ALA A 126 -7.59 0.56 -1.43
C ALA A 126 -6.09 0.90 -1.49
N LEU A 127 -5.25 -0.09 -1.20
CA LEU A 127 -3.81 0.05 -1.35
C LEU A 127 -3.39 -0.26 -2.79
N SER A 128 -2.65 0.66 -3.37
CA SER A 128 -1.94 0.55 -4.64
C SER A 128 -0.42 0.50 -4.42
N THR A 129 0.35 0.65 -5.48
CA THR A 129 1.79 0.53 -5.54
C THR A 129 2.31 1.43 -6.66
N ASP A 130 3.52 1.95 -6.50
CA ASP A 130 4.31 2.58 -7.58
C ASP A 130 4.28 1.78 -8.91
N LYS A 131 4.36 0.45 -8.85
CA LYS A 131 4.30 -0.44 -10.03
C LYS A 131 3.00 -0.34 -10.85
N ALA A 132 1.94 0.26 -10.32
CA ALA A 132 0.72 0.56 -11.06
C ALA A 132 0.87 1.77 -12.00
N CYS A 133 1.93 2.55 -11.83
CA CYS A 133 2.28 3.69 -12.67
C CYS A 133 3.10 3.20 -13.87
N ALA A 134 2.59 3.42 -15.10
CA ALA A 134 3.18 2.93 -16.35
C ALA A 134 3.70 1.47 -16.26
N PRO A 135 2.86 0.50 -15.90
CA PRO A 135 3.30 -0.85 -15.52
C PRO A 135 3.96 -1.60 -16.69
N ILE A 136 5.02 -2.35 -16.39
CA ILE A 136 5.64 -3.30 -17.34
C ILE A 136 5.45 -4.77 -16.92
N ASN A 137 4.94 -5.01 -15.72
CA ASN A 137 4.66 -6.34 -15.18
C ASN A 137 3.17 -6.51 -14.87
N LEU A 138 2.73 -7.77 -14.82
CA LEU A 138 1.34 -8.12 -14.61
C LEU A 138 0.84 -7.70 -13.23
N TYR A 139 1.67 -7.79 -12.18
CA TYR A 139 1.30 -7.28 -10.86
C TYR A 139 0.89 -5.81 -10.95
N GLY A 140 1.75 -4.96 -11.52
CA GLY A 140 1.50 -3.56 -11.78
C GLY A 140 0.25 -3.32 -12.62
N ALA A 141 0.06 -4.08 -13.71
CA ALA A 141 -1.12 -3.98 -14.56
C ALA A 141 -2.41 -4.30 -13.79
N THR A 142 -2.43 -5.36 -12.97
CA THR A 142 -3.60 -5.69 -12.15
C THR A 142 -3.88 -4.64 -11.08
N LYS A 143 -2.85 -3.99 -10.53
CA LYS A 143 -3.01 -2.90 -9.57
C LYS A 143 -3.49 -1.61 -10.25
N LEU A 144 -3.03 -1.30 -11.46
CA LEU A 144 -3.60 -0.23 -12.26
C LEU A 144 -5.09 -0.46 -12.53
N THR A 145 -5.48 -1.68 -12.93
CA THR A 145 -6.90 -2.03 -13.09
C THR A 145 -7.67 -1.89 -11.78
N SER A 146 -7.12 -2.38 -10.66
CA SER A 146 -7.69 -2.19 -9.32
C SER A 146 -7.90 -0.71 -9.00
N ASP A 147 -6.92 0.16 -9.25
CA ASP A 147 -7.03 1.60 -9.01
C ASP A 147 -8.14 2.23 -9.84
N LYS A 148 -8.22 1.86 -11.12
CA LYS A 148 -9.28 2.34 -12.02
C LYS A 148 -10.66 1.86 -11.57
N LEU A 149 -10.79 0.61 -11.09
CA LEU A 149 -12.05 0.10 -10.55
C LEU A 149 -12.50 0.88 -9.32
N PHE A 150 -11.62 1.10 -8.34
CA PHE A 150 -11.97 1.87 -7.13
C PHE A 150 -12.31 3.31 -7.44
N THR A 151 -11.54 4.00 -8.28
CA THR A 151 -11.82 5.39 -8.64
C THR A 151 -13.12 5.51 -9.45
N ALA A 152 -13.35 4.64 -10.43
CA ALA A 152 -14.58 4.61 -11.23
C ALA A 152 -15.82 4.15 -10.45
N ALA A 153 -15.66 3.39 -9.35
CA ALA A 153 -16.78 2.97 -8.50
C ALA A 153 -17.60 4.16 -7.96
N ASN A 154 -16.96 5.32 -7.78
CA ASN A 154 -17.66 6.54 -7.37
C ASN A 154 -18.73 6.97 -8.39
N ASN A 155 -18.53 6.71 -9.69
CA ASN A 155 -19.47 7.05 -10.76
C ASN A 155 -20.72 6.15 -10.77
N ILE A 156 -20.64 4.94 -10.21
CA ILE A 156 -21.75 3.98 -10.15
C ILE A 156 -22.36 3.87 -8.74
N SER A 157 -21.96 4.75 -7.82
CA SER A 157 -22.46 4.76 -6.45
C SER A 157 -23.93 5.20 -6.34
N GLY A 158 -24.44 5.94 -7.33
CA GLY A 158 -25.80 6.50 -7.31
C GLY A 158 -25.98 7.45 -6.12
N SER A 159 -27.10 7.33 -5.42
CA SER A 159 -27.41 8.12 -4.22
C SER A 159 -26.71 7.64 -2.94
N LYS A 160 -25.88 6.59 -3.01
CA LYS A 160 -25.22 6.01 -1.83
C LYS A 160 -24.12 6.95 -1.31
N ASP A 161 -24.10 7.13 0.00
CA ASP A 161 -23.04 7.84 0.73
C ASP A 161 -21.85 6.89 0.96
N VAL A 162 -21.16 6.56 -0.14
CA VAL A 162 -19.95 5.75 -0.15
C VAL A 162 -18.90 6.41 -1.03
N ARG A 163 -17.66 6.40 -0.53
CA ARG A 163 -16.50 7.03 -1.17
C ARG A 163 -15.41 5.98 -1.33
N PHE A 164 -14.87 5.89 -2.53
CA PHE A 164 -13.75 5.01 -2.85
C PHE A 164 -12.54 5.85 -3.19
N SER A 165 -11.44 5.67 -2.46
CA SER A 165 -10.15 6.27 -2.81
C SER A 165 -9.06 5.22 -2.79
N VAL A 166 -7.91 5.60 -3.32
CA VAL A 166 -6.72 4.75 -3.42
C VAL A 166 -5.58 5.48 -2.73
N VAL A 167 -4.69 4.71 -2.10
CA VAL A 167 -3.37 5.21 -1.68
C VAL A 167 -2.30 4.49 -2.47
N ARG A 168 -1.37 5.22 -3.06
CA ARG A 168 -0.27 4.67 -3.86
C ARG A 168 1.05 5.13 -3.26
N TYR A 169 1.93 4.19 -2.97
CA TYR A 169 3.28 4.47 -2.49
C TYR A 169 4.25 3.37 -2.95
N GLY A 170 5.55 3.64 -2.76
CA GLY A 170 6.61 2.72 -3.18
C GLY A 170 6.95 1.63 -2.15
N ASN A 171 8.22 1.23 -2.14
CA ASN A 171 8.69 0.14 -1.31
C ASN A 171 8.54 0.44 0.19
N VAL A 172 7.87 -0.47 0.89
CA VAL A 172 7.76 -0.41 2.35
C VAL A 172 8.98 -1.07 2.99
N MET A 173 9.73 -0.28 3.73
CA MET A 173 10.93 -0.72 4.45
C MET A 173 10.64 -1.88 5.39
N GLY A 174 11.47 -2.93 5.33
CA GLY A 174 11.35 -4.12 6.19
C GLY A 174 10.12 -4.98 5.93
N SER A 175 9.34 -4.72 4.87
CA SER A 175 8.16 -5.52 4.59
C SER A 175 8.52 -6.98 4.29
N ARG A 176 7.62 -7.92 4.63
CA ARG A 176 7.86 -9.36 4.43
C ARG A 176 8.23 -9.65 2.97
N GLY A 177 9.34 -10.36 2.77
CA GLY A 177 9.84 -10.77 1.47
C GLY A 177 10.49 -9.65 0.63
N SER A 178 10.90 -8.54 1.26
CA SER A 178 11.59 -7.43 0.58
C SER A 178 13.12 -7.56 0.68
N VAL A 179 13.83 -6.68 -0.03
CA VAL A 179 15.30 -6.75 -0.19
C VAL A 179 16.08 -6.54 1.11
N ILE A 180 15.62 -5.66 2.00
CA ILE A 180 16.33 -5.37 3.27
C ILE A 180 16.39 -6.63 4.16
N PRO A 181 15.27 -7.30 4.49
CA PRO A 181 15.32 -8.58 5.20
C PRO A 181 16.14 -9.66 4.47
N PHE A 182 16.10 -9.67 3.13
CA PHE A 182 16.86 -10.62 2.33
C PHE A 182 18.38 -10.41 2.45
N PHE A 183 18.87 -9.18 2.35
CA PHE A 183 20.29 -8.87 2.51
C PHE A 183 20.77 -9.08 3.94
N ILE A 184 19.98 -8.72 4.95
CA ILE A 184 20.29 -9.02 6.37
C ILE A 184 20.43 -10.54 6.54
N GLY A 185 19.47 -11.32 6.05
CA GLY A 185 19.52 -12.78 6.11
C GLY A 185 20.71 -13.38 5.38
N LYS A 186 21.07 -12.86 4.20
CA LYS A 186 22.27 -13.28 3.45
C LYS A 186 23.55 -13.01 4.23
N ARG A 187 23.71 -11.80 4.73
CA ARG A 187 24.87 -11.40 5.57
C ARG A 187 24.99 -12.30 6.79
N ASP A 188 23.90 -12.47 7.54
CA ASP A 188 23.91 -13.23 8.80
C ASP A 188 24.09 -14.75 8.57
N SER A 189 23.81 -15.24 7.36
CA SER A 189 24.09 -16.62 6.94
C SER A 189 25.51 -16.80 6.37
N GLY A 190 26.38 -15.80 6.46
CA GLY A 190 27.77 -15.88 5.98
C GLY A 190 27.93 -15.80 4.47
N ALA A 191 27.06 -15.06 3.77
CA ALA A 191 27.23 -14.81 2.34
C ALA A 191 28.57 -14.14 2.03
N LYS A 192 29.17 -14.49 0.88
CA LYS A 192 30.43 -13.90 0.40
C LYS A 192 30.22 -12.64 -0.44
N GLU A 193 28.99 -12.39 -0.89
CA GLU A 193 28.60 -11.29 -1.76
C GLU A 193 27.10 -11.03 -1.63
N LEU A 194 26.66 -9.82 -2.01
CA LEU A 194 25.26 -9.45 -2.12
C LEU A 194 24.84 -9.32 -3.59
N PRO A 195 23.76 -9.99 -4.03
CA PRO A 195 23.30 -9.90 -5.40
C PRO A 195 22.55 -8.58 -5.63
N ILE A 196 22.97 -7.81 -6.62
CA ILE A 196 22.32 -6.60 -7.12
C ILE A 196 21.74 -6.90 -8.50
N THR A 197 20.48 -6.60 -8.75
CA THR A 197 19.85 -6.88 -10.04
C THR A 197 20.38 -5.97 -11.16
N ASP A 198 20.49 -4.67 -10.90
CA ASP A 198 21.20 -3.70 -11.74
C ASP A 198 21.70 -2.56 -10.85
N MET A 199 22.96 -2.17 -11.01
CA MET A 199 23.63 -1.17 -10.16
C MET A 199 22.97 0.22 -10.20
N ARG A 200 22.19 0.52 -11.24
CA ARG A 200 21.52 1.81 -11.40
C ARG A 200 20.15 1.85 -10.71
N MET A 201 19.65 0.74 -10.17
CA MET A 201 18.28 0.69 -9.64
C MET A 201 18.03 1.66 -8.48
N THR A 202 16.90 2.36 -8.57
CA THR A 202 16.39 3.24 -7.52
C THR A 202 14.96 2.86 -7.14
N ARG A 203 14.59 3.10 -5.89
CA ARG A 203 13.23 2.86 -5.37
C ARG A 203 12.85 3.98 -4.42
N PHE A 204 11.55 4.28 -4.34
CA PHE A 204 11.01 5.08 -3.26
C PHE A 204 10.97 4.30 -1.94
N ASN A 205 11.12 4.99 -0.82
CA ASN A 205 11.20 4.39 0.50
C ASN A 205 10.17 4.99 1.45
N ILE A 206 9.36 4.13 2.06
CA ILE A 206 8.37 4.55 3.06
C ILE A 206 8.38 3.59 4.26
N SER A 207 8.17 4.13 5.46
CA SER A 207 7.95 3.30 6.64
C SER A 207 6.55 2.71 6.64
N LEU A 208 6.36 1.58 7.32
CA LEU A 208 5.05 0.95 7.44
C LEU A 208 4.04 1.88 8.16
N GLN A 209 4.50 2.68 9.14
CA GLN A 209 3.66 3.64 9.84
C GLN A 209 3.23 4.79 8.93
N ALA A 210 4.14 5.34 8.10
CA ALA A 210 3.78 6.40 7.16
C ALA A 210 2.75 5.93 6.13
N GLY A 211 2.85 4.67 5.66
CA GLY A 211 1.82 4.08 4.81
C GLY A 211 0.46 3.95 5.51
N VAL A 212 0.43 3.62 6.81
CA VAL A 212 -0.80 3.61 7.63
C VAL A 212 -1.35 5.03 7.79
N ASP A 213 -0.49 6.01 8.05
CA ASP A 213 -0.88 7.40 8.26
C ASP A 213 -1.47 8.02 6.98
N LEU A 214 -0.97 7.65 5.79
CA LEU A 214 -1.57 8.03 4.51
C LEU A 214 -2.98 7.44 4.32
N VAL A 215 -3.20 6.18 4.70
CA VAL A 215 -4.55 5.58 4.68
C VAL A 215 -5.49 6.31 5.64
N MET A 216 -5.02 6.63 6.84
CA MET A 216 -5.78 7.42 7.81
C MET A 216 -6.13 8.81 7.27
N TYR A 217 -5.17 9.48 6.61
CA TYR A 217 -5.41 10.74 5.93
C TYR A 217 -6.49 10.61 4.87
N ALA A 218 -6.40 9.61 3.99
CA ALA A 218 -7.38 9.37 2.93
C ALA A 218 -8.80 9.16 3.49
N ILE A 219 -8.98 8.39 4.57
CA ILE A 219 -10.29 8.20 5.22
C ILE A 219 -10.88 9.54 5.68
N GLY A 220 -10.05 10.39 6.28
CA GLY A 220 -10.49 11.68 6.84
C GLY A 220 -10.78 12.77 5.82
N HIS A 221 -10.20 12.67 4.62
CA HIS A 221 -10.15 13.80 3.68
C HIS A 221 -10.69 13.48 2.28
N HIS A 222 -10.95 12.23 1.90
CA HIS A 222 -11.37 11.94 0.53
C HIS A 222 -12.79 12.46 0.19
N LEU A 223 -12.94 13.05 -0.99
CA LEU A 223 -14.23 13.28 -1.62
C LEU A 223 -14.71 12.03 -2.37
N GLY A 224 -13.79 11.14 -2.74
CA GLY A 224 -14.04 9.89 -3.46
C GLY A 224 -13.54 10.00 -4.90
N GLY A 225 -12.60 9.15 -5.28
CA GLY A 225 -11.99 9.10 -6.60
C GLY A 225 -10.51 9.44 -6.61
N GLU A 226 -9.98 10.02 -5.52
CA GLU A 226 -8.56 10.39 -5.42
C GLU A 226 -7.65 9.15 -5.33
N ILE A 227 -6.49 9.26 -5.97
CA ILE A 227 -5.32 8.43 -5.69
C ILE A 227 -4.31 9.29 -4.92
N PHE A 228 -4.21 9.09 -3.61
CA PHE A 228 -3.27 9.81 -2.77
C PHE A 228 -1.86 9.22 -2.90
N VAL A 229 -0.87 10.07 -3.11
CA VAL A 229 0.55 9.70 -3.29
C VAL A 229 1.39 10.48 -2.29
N PRO A 230 2.25 9.85 -1.48
CA PRO A 230 3.07 10.59 -0.53
C PRO A 230 4.35 11.11 -1.15
N LYS A 231 4.84 12.26 -0.66
CA LYS A 231 6.20 12.75 -0.94
C LYS A 231 7.16 12.00 -0.02
N ILE A 232 7.97 11.12 -0.59
CA ILE A 232 8.86 10.22 0.16
C ILE A 232 10.24 10.14 -0.51
N PRO A 233 11.30 9.86 0.27
CA PRO A 233 12.65 9.78 -0.27
C PRO A 233 12.87 8.57 -1.16
N SER A 234 13.89 8.63 -2.02
CA SER A 234 14.41 7.52 -2.81
C SER A 234 15.68 6.92 -2.20
N TYR A 235 16.05 5.70 -2.60
CA TYR A 235 17.39 5.14 -2.38
C TYR A 235 17.92 4.46 -3.64
N HIS A 236 19.25 4.38 -3.74
CA HIS A 236 19.91 3.42 -4.64
C HIS A 236 19.99 2.05 -3.97
N ILE A 237 19.82 0.98 -4.75
CA ILE A 237 19.89 -0.38 -4.21
C ILE A 237 21.28 -0.72 -3.66
N THR A 238 22.31 -0.12 -4.23
CA THR A 238 23.71 -0.23 -3.81
C THR A 238 23.94 0.37 -2.43
N ASP A 239 23.29 1.49 -2.10
CA ASP A 239 23.36 2.09 -0.77
C ASP A 239 22.69 1.22 0.29
N VAL A 240 21.61 0.52 -0.06
CA VAL A 240 20.97 -0.47 0.82
C VAL A 240 21.92 -1.63 1.11
N ALA A 241 22.60 -2.16 0.11
CA ALA A 241 23.59 -3.21 0.29
C ALA A 241 24.77 -2.75 1.17
N THR A 242 25.33 -1.56 0.88
CA THR A 242 26.41 -0.94 1.68
C THR A 242 25.98 -0.64 3.12
N ALA A 243 24.73 -0.23 3.32
CA ALA A 243 24.18 0.01 4.66
C ALA A 243 24.17 -1.26 5.50
N ILE A 244 23.83 -2.41 4.90
CA ILE A 244 23.65 -3.70 5.56
C ILE A 244 24.96 -4.45 5.76
N ALA A 245 25.80 -4.52 4.72
CA ALA A 245 27.03 -5.31 4.69
C ALA A 245 28.13 -4.57 3.89
N PRO A 246 28.74 -3.50 4.45
CA PRO A 246 29.69 -2.65 3.75
C PRO A 246 30.96 -3.36 3.26
N THR A 247 31.29 -4.52 3.84
CA THR A 247 32.50 -5.29 3.50
C THR A 247 32.25 -6.35 2.43
N LEU A 248 30.99 -6.68 2.11
CA LEU A 248 30.66 -7.68 1.12
C LEU A 248 30.67 -7.09 -0.29
N PRO A 249 31.34 -7.73 -1.26
CA PRO A 249 31.20 -7.40 -2.67
C PRO A 249 29.74 -7.38 -3.13
N GLN A 250 29.41 -6.42 -3.98
CA GLN A 250 28.12 -6.32 -4.66
C GLN A 250 28.28 -6.86 -6.07
N VAL A 251 27.50 -7.88 -6.44
CA VAL A 251 27.61 -8.57 -7.73
C VAL A 251 26.34 -8.37 -8.54
N GLU A 252 26.47 -7.90 -9.77
CA GLU A 252 25.33 -7.73 -10.67
C GLU A 252 24.85 -9.10 -11.20
N VAL A 253 23.59 -9.44 -10.93
CA VAL A 253 22.97 -10.74 -11.30
C VAL A 253 21.96 -10.62 -12.44
N GLY A 254 21.75 -9.42 -12.95
CA GLY A 254 20.79 -9.13 -14.00
C GLY A 254 19.37 -8.82 -13.50
N ILE A 255 18.61 -8.13 -14.35
CA ILE A 255 17.25 -7.68 -14.07
C ILE A 255 16.30 -8.90 -14.04
N ARG A 256 15.45 -8.97 -13.02
CA ARG A 256 14.42 -10.02 -12.93
C ARG A 256 13.28 -9.74 -13.91
N PRO A 257 12.55 -10.78 -14.37
CA PRO A 257 11.40 -10.59 -15.25
C PRO A 257 10.40 -9.56 -14.71
N GLY A 258 10.06 -8.57 -15.53
CA GLY A 258 9.08 -7.53 -15.20
C GLY A 258 9.56 -6.46 -14.20
N GLU A 259 10.83 -6.43 -13.83
CA GLU A 259 11.37 -5.43 -12.91
C GLU A 259 11.78 -4.13 -13.63
N LYS A 260 11.34 -2.98 -13.10
CA LYS A 260 11.76 -1.65 -13.60
C LYS A 260 13.12 -1.27 -13.02
N LEU A 261 13.86 -0.46 -13.78
CA LEU A 261 15.08 0.16 -13.27
C LEU A 261 14.75 1.22 -12.21
N HIS A 262 13.81 2.10 -12.54
CA HIS A 262 13.31 3.17 -11.68
C HIS A 262 11.79 3.05 -11.60
N GLU A 263 11.26 3.26 -10.40
CA GLU A 263 9.81 3.32 -10.17
C GLU A 263 9.30 4.75 -10.36
N GLU A 264 8.04 4.87 -10.73
CA GLU A 264 7.31 6.12 -10.88
C GLU A 264 6.05 6.06 -10.02
N MET A 265 5.58 7.20 -9.50
CA MET A 265 4.28 7.27 -8.81
C MET A 265 3.27 8.15 -9.53
N ILE A 266 3.74 9.13 -10.30
CA ILE A 266 2.94 10.07 -11.10
C ILE A 266 3.63 10.24 -12.45
N THR A 267 2.98 9.80 -13.54
CA THR A 267 3.47 10.06 -14.90
C THR A 267 3.16 11.51 -15.33
N VAL A 268 3.81 11.99 -16.40
CA VAL A 268 3.46 13.27 -17.05
C VAL A 268 1.98 13.31 -17.45
N THR A 269 1.40 12.17 -17.83
CA THR A 269 -0.03 12.09 -18.18
C THR A 269 -0.94 12.14 -16.95
N ASP A 270 -0.52 11.54 -15.83
CA ASP A 270 -1.24 11.67 -14.56
C ASP A 270 -1.19 13.10 -14.01
N ALA A 271 -0.07 13.81 -14.24
CA ALA A 271 0.15 15.17 -13.75
C ALA A 271 -0.93 16.16 -14.18
N LEU A 272 -1.53 15.97 -15.37
CA LEU A 272 -2.64 16.77 -15.87
C LEU A 272 -3.84 16.81 -14.90
N ASN A 273 -4.05 15.73 -14.14
CA ASN A 273 -5.11 15.61 -13.15
C ASN A 273 -4.57 15.61 -11.71
N THR A 274 -3.31 16.01 -11.49
CA THR A 274 -2.68 15.93 -10.17
C THR A 274 -2.70 17.28 -9.47
N ILE A 275 -2.99 17.25 -8.17
CA ILE A 275 -2.94 18.39 -7.27
C ILE A 275 -1.94 18.15 -6.13
N ASP A 276 -1.27 19.20 -5.70
CA ASP A 276 -0.33 19.22 -4.57
C ASP A 276 -1.06 19.61 -3.27
N LEU A 277 -0.98 18.73 -2.28
CA LEU A 277 -1.60 18.85 -0.96
C LEU A 277 -0.59 19.22 0.14
N GLY A 278 0.60 19.68 -0.23
CA GLY A 278 1.71 19.93 0.70
C GLY A 278 2.54 18.67 0.94
N GLN A 279 2.14 17.82 1.89
CA GLN A 279 2.88 16.59 2.22
C GLN A 279 2.57 15.42 1.26
N TYR A 280 1.46 15.51 0.55
CA TYR A 280 0.96 14.49 -0.38
C TYR A 280 0.60 15.13 -1.72
N TYR A 281 0.45 14.30 -2.74
CA TYR A 281 -0.27 14.62 -3.96
C TYR A 281 -1.60 13.85 -3.99
N ALA A 282 -2.55 14.31 -4.80
CA ALA A 282 -3.70 13.52 -5.21
C ALA A 282 -3.85 13.55 -6.73
N ILE A 283 -3.88 12.37 -7.35
CA ILE A 283 -4.29 12.21 -8.74
C ILE A 283 -5.82 12.13 -8.75
N LEU A 284 -6.46 13.10 -9.38
CA LEU A 284 -7.91 13.21 -9.49
C LEU A 284 -8.46 12.26 -10.57
N PRO A 285 -9.70 11.78 -10.43
CA PRO A 285 -10.33 10.96 -11.46
C PRO A 285 -10.52 11.77 -12.75
N ALA A 286 -10.16 11.18 -13.89
CA ALA A 286 -10.36 11.81 -15.19
C ALA A 286 -11.86 12.03 -15.52
N VAL A 287 -12.75 11.25 -14.91
CA VAL A 287 -14.20 11.38 -15.03
C VAL A 287 -14.81 11.29 -13.63
N SER A 288 -15.47 12.36 -13.20
CA SER A 288 -16.19 12.46 -11.93
C SER A 288 -17.55 13.12 -12.15
N PHE A 289 -18.61 12.47 -11.68
CA PHE A 289 -19.98 13.01 -11.75
C PHE A 289 -20.47 13.63 -10.42
N LYS A 290 -19.73 13.46 -9.32
CA LYS A 290 -20.10 14.00 -8.00
C LYS A 290 -19.40 15.31 -7.67
N HIS A 291 -18.15 15.44 -8.09
CA HIS A 291 -17.29 16.57 -7.75
C HIS A 291 -16.56 17.07 -9.00
N SER A 292 -16.59 18.38 -9.23
CA SER A 292 -15.77 19.06 -10.22
C SER A 292 -14.31 19.14 -9.74
N ARG A 293 -13.39 19.51 -10.65
CA ARG A 293 -11.98 19.73 -10.28
C ARG A 293 -11.84 20.86 -9.26
N GLU A 294 -12.63 21.91 -9.41
CA GLU A 294 -12.68 23.06 -8.52
C GLU A 294 -13.11 22.66 -7.10
N ASP A 295 -14.07 21.74 -6.96
CA ASP A 295 -14.48 21.20 -5.65
C ASP A 295 -13.31 20.51 -4.94
N TYR A 296 -12.52 19.71 -5.66
CA TYR A 296 -11.34 19.07 -5.08
C TYR A 296 -10.28 20.11 -4.65
N LEU A 297 -9.99 21.09 -5.51
CA LEU A 297 -9.02 22.15 -5.20
C LEU A 297 -9.42 22.93 -3.95
N GLN A 298 -10.70 23.31 -3.85
CA GLN A 298 -11.22 24.04 -2.69
C GLN A 298 -11.21 23.18 -1.41
N HIS A 299 -11.70 21.94 -1.49
CA HIS A 299 -11.77 21.03 -0.35
C HIS A 299 -10.39 20.70 0.21
N HIS A 300 -9.42 20.41 -0.66
CA HIS A 300 -8.06 20.05 -0.25
C HIS A 300 -7.15 21.26 -0.04
N GLN A 301 -7.62 22.49 -0.29
CA GLN A 301 -6.81 23.71 -0.28
C GLN A 301 -5.53 23.57 -1.12
N ALA A 302 -5.69 22.96 -2.30
CA ALA A 302 -4.59 22.47 -3.12
C ALA A 302 -4.36 23.34 -4.35
N ILE A 303 -3.18 23.19 -4.94
CA ILE A 303 -2.85 23.77 -6.25
C ILE A 303 -2.55 22.67 -7.27
N PRO A 304 -2.81 22.87 -8.57
CA PRO A 304 -2.33 21.95 -9.59
C PRO A 304 -0.80 21.84 -9.56
N VAL A 305 -0.28 20.66 -9.88
CA VAL A 305 1.17 20.51 -10.14
C VAL A 305 1.57 21.25 -11.43
N PRO A 306 2.86 21.62 -11.60
CA PRO A 306 3.34 22.26 -12.82
C PRO A 306 3.13 21.41 -14.08
N GLU A 307 3.04 22.07 -15.25
CA GLU A 307 3.02 21.36 -16.53
C GLU A 307 4.32 20.57 -16.73
N GLY A 308 4.21 19.34 -17.26
CA GLY A 308 5.35 18.45 -17.43
C GLY A 308 5.84 17.77 -16.15
N PHE A 309 5.18 17.99 -15.00
CA PHE A 309 5.54 17.33 -13.75
C PHE A 309 5.51 15.80 -13.90
N HIS A 310 6.49 15.13 -13.34
CA HIS A 310 6.54 13.69 -13.18
C HIS A 310 7.24 13.37 -11.86
N TYR A 311 6.84 12.26 -11.23
CA TYR A 311 7.41 11.86 -9.95
C TYR A 311 8.02 10.47 -10.06
N SER A 312 9.33 10.43 -10.30
CA SER A 312 10.13 9.23 -10.50
C SER A 312 11.24 9.10 -9.46
N SER A 313 11.59 7.86 -9.13
CA SER A 313 12.53 7.56 -8.05
C SER A 313 13.98 7.93 -8.37
N ASP A 314 14.35 8.06 -9.64
CA ASP A 314 15.67 8.48 -10.13
C ASP A 314 15.88 9.99 -10.18
N GLN A 315 14.80 10.78 -10.17
CA GLN A 315 14.85 12.25 -10.22
C GLN A 315 14.22 12.90 -8.98
N ASN A 316 14.13 12.14 -7.88
CA ASN A 316 13.59 12.62 -6.64
C ASN A 316 14.48 13.70 -6.01
N GLU A 317 13.91 14.58 -5.21
CA GLU A 317 14.66 15.63 -4.50
C GLU A 317 15.23 15.11 -3.17
N GLU A 318 14.53 14.18 -2.53
CA GLU A 318 14.92 13.59 -1.25
C GLU A 318 15.49 12.19 -1.42
N TRP A 319 16.66 11.95 -0.83
CA TRP A 319 17.38 10.68 -0.91
C TRP A 319 17.80 10.17 0.46
N GLU A 320 17.71 8.86 0.64
CA GLU A 320 18.29 8.16 1.77
C GLU A 320 19.81 8.00 1.57
N THR A 321 20.60 8.45 2.54
CA THR A 321 22.01 8.08 2.64
C THR A 321 22.19 6.72 3.32
N VAL A 322 23.37 6.12 3.21
CA VAL A 322 23.75 4.89 3.95
C VAL A 322 23.48 5.02 5.45
N GLU A 323 23.78 6.18 6.06
CA GLU A 323 23.56 6.45 7.49
C GLU A 323 22.07 6.50 7.82
N THR A 324 21.28 7.20 7.01
CA THR A 324 19.82 7.28 7.20
C THR A 324 19.16 5.91 7.02
N LEU A 325 19.63 5.10 6.06
CA LEU A 325 19.19 3.72 5.88
C LEU A 325 19.51 2.87 7.11
N ARG A 326 20.73 2.95 7.66
CA ARG A 326 21.10 2.23 8.90
C ARG A 326 20.22 2.63 10.07
N ALA A 327 19.99 3.92 10.26
CA ALA A 327 19.11 4.42 11.33
C ALA A 327 17.68 3.89 11.17
N LYS A 328 17.14 3.94 9.95
CA LYS A 328 15.79 3.45 9.64
C LYS A 328 15.67 1.93 9.71
N ILE A 329 16.69 1.17 9.31
CA ILE A 329 16.75 -0.28 9.48
C ILE A 329 16.67 -0.62 10.97
N LYS A 330 17.47 0.07 11.81
CA LYS A 330 17.44 -0.11 13.25
C LYS A 330 16.08 0.23 13.85
N GLN A 331 15.46 1.32 13.39
CA GLN A 331 14.18 1.77 13.91
C GLN A 331 12.99 0.90 13.49
N TYR A 332 12.95 0.45 12.23
CA TYR A 332 11.75 -0.12 11.63
C TYR A 332 11.84 -1.60 11.27
N VAL A 333 13.04 -2.18 11.22
CA VAL A 333 13.25 -3.55 10.73
C VAL A 333 13.83 -4.45 11.80
N ASP A 334 14.96 -4.05 12.39
CA ASP A 334 15.66 -4.82 13.42
C ASP A 334 16.29 -3.87 14.46
N PRO A 335 15.69 -3.74 15.66
CA PRO A 335 16.25 -2.91 16.74
C PRO A 335 17.67 -3.27 17.16
N ASN A 336 18.07 -4.53 16.93
CA ASN A 336 19.40 -5.04 17.24
C ASN A 336 20.34 -4.98 16.02
N PHE A 337 19.95 -4.28 14.97
CA PHE A 337 20.77 -4.15 13.77
C PHE A 337 22.12 -3.51 14.12
N GLU A 338 23.17 -4.25 13.80
CA GLU A 338 24.56 -3.80 13.84
C GLU A 338 25.17 -3.89 12.44
N VAL A 339 26.05 -2.93 12.15
CA VAL A 339 26.85 -2.92 10.92
C VAL A 339 27.96 -3.94 11.10
N LYS A 340 28.05 -4.92 10.20
CA LYS A 340 29.05 -5.99 10.21
C LYS A 340 29.86 -5.99 8.92
#